data_AF-A0A7K3HBC5-F1
#
_entry.id   AF-A0A7K3HBC5-F1
#
_cell.length_a   1.000
_cell.length_b   1.000
_cell.length_c   1.000
_cell.angle_alpha   90.00
_cell.angle_beta   90.00
_cell.angle_gamma   90.00
#
_symmetry.space_group_name_H-M   'P 1'
#
loop_
_entity.id
_entity.type
_entity.pdbx_description
1 polymer ?
#
loop_
_entity_poly.entity_id
_entity_poly.type
_entity_poly.pdbx_seq_one_letter_code
_entity_poly.pdbx_strand_id
1 'polypeptide(L)'
;MNLRRLPAALATALVALVGLLALPAQAETTGAARAAAPNFKAPYPCGQKWTYSHHSAEVRRALDFVRSDGGSTAGTPVLASAAGTATRHSQPSGAGNYIVIDHGGGWKTYYFHLSSFSVANGASVAQGRQIGVTGSTGNSSGAHIHYEQLYNGTGQDIRINGSALAYPGSYNQYHLTSDNGCGGSGSPFTTWGTDVRVRADARLNASVVTVLPGPTSVRVLCQKQGDTVNAEGYTNNWWSKLRDQGGFISNIYIDHPASKLPGVPVC
;
A
#
# COMPACT_ATOMS: atom_id res chain seq x y z
N MET A 1 1.91 -12.51 -102.99
CA MET A 1 2.36 -13.90 -103.20
C MET A 1 3.43 -14.24 -102.16
N ASN A 2 3.08 -15.04 -101.16
CA ASN A 2 3.89 -16.10 -100.53
C ASN A 2 3.32 -16.42 -99.15
N LEU A 3 2.54 -17.50 -99.10
CA LEU A 3 2.23 -18.24 -97.88
C LEU A 3 3.52 -18.82 -97.29
N ARG A 4 3.59 -18.96 -95.97
CA ARG A 4 4.20 -20.13 -95.31
C ARG A 4 3.74 -20.27 -93.85
N ARG A 5 3.77 -21.53 -93.41
CA ARG A 5 2.98 -22.19 -92.37
C ARG A 5 3.55 -22.03 -90.95
N LEU A 6 2.68 -22.32 -89.96
CA LEU A 6 2.88 -22.49 -88.51
C LEU A 6 4.12 -23.33 -88.12
N PRO A 7 4.65 -23.20 -86.87
CA PRO A 7 4.18 -24.11 -85.81
C PRO A 7 4.02 -23.48 -84.42
N ALA A 8 3.19 -24.17 -83.62
CA ALA A 8 2.96 -23.94 -82.21
C ALA A 8 4.23 -24.13 -81.36
N ALA A 9 4.39 -23.30 -80.33
CA ALA A 9 5.28 -23.55 -79.21
C ALA A 9 4.47 -23.44 -77.92
N LEU A 10 4.33 -24.58 -77.22
CA LEU A 10 3.84 -24.68 -75.86
C LEU A 10 4.76 -23.84 -74.95
N ALA A 11 4.19 -22.88 -74.22
CA ALA A 11 4.83 -22.30 -73.05
C ALA A 11 4.06 -22.78 -71.81
N THR A 12 4.66 -23.73 -71.10
CA THR A 12 4.21 -24.24 -69.81
C THR A 12 4.21 -23.10 -68.78
N ALA A 13 3.04 -22.75 -68.26
CA ALA A 13 2.88 -21.79 -67.17
C ALA A 13 3.36 -22.43 -65.85
N LEU A 14 4.46 -21.92 -65.30
CA LEU A 14 4.89 -22.24 -63.94
C LEU A 14 4.17 -21.30 -62.96
N VAL A 15 3.05 -21.75 -62.37
CA VAL A 15 2.38 -21.02 -61.29
C VAL A 15 3.20 -21.23 -60.02
N ALA A 16 4.01 -20.23 -59.64
CA ALA A 16 4.65 -20.18 -58.34
C ALA A 16 3.60 -19.87 -57.27
N LEU A 17 3.10 -20.90 -56.59
CA LEU A 17 2.20 -20.79 -55.45
C LEU A 17 3.02 -20.27 -54.25
N VAL A 18 3.02 -18.95 -54.02
CA VAL A 18 3.54 -18.35 -52.78
C VAL A 18 2.54 -18.68 -51.67
N GLY A 19 2.79 -19.77 -50.96
CA GLY A 19 2.09 -20.09 -49.71
C GLY A 19 2.45 -19.07 -48.65
N LEU A 20 1.59 -18.06 -48.47
CA LEU A 20 1.67 -17.11 -47.37
C LEU A 20 1.36 -17.87 -46.07
N LEU A 21 2.38 -18.36 -45.38
CA LEU A 21 2.26 -18.89 -44.03
C LEU A 21 1.89 -17.74 -43.10
N ALA A 22 0.58 -17.56 -42.89
CA ALA A 22 0.07 -16.74 -41.80
C ALA A 22 0.43 -17.43 -40.48
N LEU A 23 1.52 -16.98 -39.86
CA LEU A 23 1.82 -17.32 -38.47
C LEU A 23 0.65 -16.80 -37.62
N PRO A 24 0.06 -17.63 -36.74
CA PRO A 24 -0.90 -17.10 -35.78
C PRO A 24 -0.12 -16.16 -34.86
N ALA A 25 -0.47 -14.88 -34.89
CA ALA A 25 -0.04 -13.93 -33.88
C ALA A 25 -0.59 -14.42 -32.54
N GLN A 26 0.27 -15.03 -31.72
CA GLN A 26 -0.04 -15.30 -30.33
C GLN A 26 -0.10 -13.94 -29.65
N ALA A 27 -1.33 -13.48 -29.39
CA ALA A 27 -1.55 -12.36 -28.49
C ALA A 27 -1.08 -12.81 -27.10
N GLU A 28 0.11 -12.37 -26.70
CA GLU A 28 0.56 -12.49 -25.33
C GLU A 28 -0.36 -11.65 -24.46
N THR A 29 -1.36 -12.28 -23.87
CA THR A 29 -2.10 -11.71 -22.75
C THR A 29 -1.16 -11.71 -21.55
N THR A 30 -0.25 -10.73 -21.50
CA THR A 30 0.44 -10.39 -20.25
C THR A 30 -0.58 -9.77 -19.32
N GLY A 31 -1.39 -10.61 -18.67
CA GLY A 31 -2.14 -10.21 -17.49
C GLY A 31 -1.12 -9.86 -16.42
N ALA A 32 -0.74 -8.58 -16.34
CA ALA A 32 0.13 -8.09 -15.28
C ALA A 32 -0.48 -8.54 -13.95
N ALA A 33 0.26 -9.36 -13.19
CA ALA A 33 -0.20 -9.86 -11.91
C ALA A 33 -0.62 -8.68 -11.04
N ARG A 34 -1.82 -8.76 -10.45
CA ARG A 34 -2.34 -7.73 -9.55
C ARG A 34 -1.28 -7.42 -8.49
N ALA A 35 -0.81 -6.16 -8.45
CA ALA A 35 0.13 -5.74 -7.42
C ALA A 35 -0.48 -6.02 -6.04
N ALA A 36 0.31 -6.65 -5.15
CA ALA A 36 -0.13 -6.97 -3.81
C ALA A 36 -0.56 -5.69 -3.07
N ALA A 37 -1.67 -5.77 -2.34
CA ALA A 37 -2.13 -4.66 -1.53
C ALA A 37 -1.10 -4.35 -0.43
N PRO A 38 -0.79 -3.06 -0.16
CA PRO A 38 -0.14 -2.68 1.07
C PRO A 38 -0.91 -3.22 2.29
N ASN A 39 -0.20 -3.50 3.38
CA ASN A 39 -0.86 -3.85 4.64
C ASN A 39 -1.50 -2.60 5.28
N PHE A 40 -2.71 -2.25 4.85
CA PHE A 40 -3.40 -1.07 5.33
C PHE A 40 -3.77 -1.19 6.82
N LYS A 41 -3.52 -0.11 7.55
CA LYS A 41 -3.92 0.09 8.95
C LYS A 41 -5.16 0.98 9.03
N ALA A 42 -5.87 0.90 10.15
CA ALA A 42 -7.00 1.77 10.41
C ALA A 42 -6.58 3.26 10.34
N PRO A 43 -7.40 4.16 9.78
CA PRO A 43 -6.99 5.53 9.45
C PRO A 43 -6.96 6.49 10.66
N TYR A 44 -6.85 5.96 11.88
CA TYR A 44 -6.93 6.71 13.14
C TYR A 44 -5.92 6.19 14.18
N PRO A 45 -5.59 6.97 15.22
CA PRO A 45 -4.53 6.66 16.17
C PRO A 45 -4.68 5.33 16.89
N CYS A 46 -3.51 4.78 17.25
CA CYS A 46 -3.35 3.57 18.03
C CYS A 46 -4.27 3.50 19.25
N GLY A 47 -4.81 2.31 19.50
CA GLY A 47 -5.60 2.01 20.68
C GLY A 47 -7.01 2.59 20.66
N GLN A 48 -7.29 3.54 19.77
CA GLN A 48 -8.65 4.06 19.61
C GLN A 48 -9.55 3.00 19.00
N LYS A 49 -10.79 2.93 19.51
CA LYS A 49 -11.82 2.01 19.01
C LYS A 49 -12.91 2.79 18.31
N TRP A 50 -13.12 2.49 17.04
CA TRP A 50 -14.11 3.16 16.19
C TRP A 50 -15.13 2.15 15.71
N THR A 51 -16.37 2.61 15.54
CA THR A 51 -17.41 1.88 14.83
C THR A 51 -17.48 2.38 13.39
N TYR A 52 -18.09 1.60 12.51
CA TYR A 52 -18.26 1.98 11.12
C TYR A 52 -19.60 1.56 10.55
N SER A 53 -20.02 2.26 9.50
CA SER A 53 -21.19 1.93 8.70
C SER A 53 -20.91 2.08 7.21
N HIS A 54 -21.81 1.51 6.42
CA HIS A 54 -21.91 1.66 4.99
C HIS A 54 -23.35 2.03 4.65
N HIS A 55 -23.57 3.00 3.77
CA HIS A 55 -24.90 3.25 3.22
C HIS A 55 -24.95 2.90 1.73
N SER A 56 -26.10 2.49 1.22
CA SER A 56 -26.24 2.02 -0.16
C SER A 56 -25.96 3.09 -1.23
N ALA A 57 -26.05 4.37 -0.88
CA ALA A 57 -25.64 5.47 -1.74
C ALA A 57 -24.11 5.64 -1.84
N GLU A 58 -23.34 4.86 -1.07
CA GLU A 58 -21.88 4.94 -1.11
C GLU A 58 -21.34 4.38 -2.41
N VAL A 59 -20.53 5.18 -3.08
CA VAL A 59 -19.81 4.74 -4.26
C VAL A 59 -18.48 4.12 -3.83
N ARG A 60 -17.93 3.21 -4.63
CA ARG A 60 -16.58 2.65 -4.42
C ARG A 60 -16.32 1.90 -3.11
N ARG A 61 -17.36 1.32 -2.48
CA ARG A 61 -17.21 0.45 -1.29
C ARG A 61 -16.61 1.20 -0.09
N ALA A 62 -16.99 2.46 0.09
CA ALA A 62 -16.57 3.26 1.24
C ALA A 62 -17.14 2.75 2.57
N LEU A 63 -16.43 3.07 3.65
CA LEU A 63 -16.92 2.94 5.02
C LEU A 63 -16.73 4.26 5.76
N ASP A 64 -17.73 4.62 6.56
CA ASP A 64 -17.69 5.77 7.45
C ASP A 64 -17.27 5.33 8.82
N PHE A 65 -16.19 5.89 9.34
CA PHE A 65 -15.70 5.59 10.69
C PHE A 65 -16.08 6.71 11.66
N VAL A 66 -16.64 6.32 12.80
CA VAL A 66 -16.97 7.19 13.94
C VAL A 66 -16.37 6.61 15.22
N ARG A 67 -15.80 7.47 16.06
CA ARG A 67 -15.16 7.05 17.32
C ARG A 67 -16.20 6.48 18.29
N SER A 68 -15.86 5.37 18.96
CA SER A 68 -16.82 4.57 19.78
C SER A 68 -16.29 4.18 21.16
N ASP A 69 -15.19 4.78 21.59
CA ASP A 69 -14.55 4.55 22.91
C ASP A 69 -14.83 5.66 23.92
N GLY A 70 -15.82 6.52 23.64
CA GLY A 70 -16.15 7.68 24.47
C GLY A 70 -15.34 8.94 24.16
N GLY A 71 -14.33 8.87 23.26
CA GLY A 71 -13.65 10.06 22.76
C GLY A 71 -14.41 10.79 21.64
N SER A 72 -14.07 12.06 21.42
CA SER A 72 -14.63 12.87 20.32
C SER A 72 -14.13 12.39 18.95
N THR A 73 -15.03 12.22 17.98
CA THR A 73 -14.65 12.00 16.57
C THR A 73 -14.10 13.28 15.95
N ALA A 74 -14.77 14.42 16.15
CA ALA A 74 -14.31 15.71 15.66
C ALA A 74 -12.96 16.08 16.27
N GLY A 75 -12.04 16.61 15.46
CA GLY A 75 -10.72 17.03 15.91
C GLY A 75 -9.72 15.89 16.13
N THR A 76 -10.11 14.62 15.94
CA THR A 76 -9.17 13.51 16.08
C THR A 76 -8.19 13.45 14.89
N PRO A 77 -6.90 13.15 15.11
CA PRO A 77 -5.96 12.94 14.01
C PRO A 77 -6.43 11.85 13.02
N VAL A 78 -6.24 12.09 11.74
CA VAL A 78 -6.36 11.07 10.68
C VAL A 78 -4.97 10.64 10.27
N LEU A 79 -4.73 9.34 10.24
CA LEU A 79 -3.42 8.73 9.95
C LEU A 79 -3.40 8.05 8.58
N ALA A 80 -2.25 8.11 7.90
CA ALA A 80 -2.01 7.33 6.70
C ALA A 80 -2.11 5.83 6.99
N SER A 81 -2.92 5.12 6.20
CA SER A 81 -3.15 3.68 6.35
C SER A 81 -1.98 2.85 5.82
N ALA A 82 -1.22 3.39 4.88
CA ALA A 82 0.04 2.84 4.39
C ALA A 82 0.93 3.97 3.88
N ALA A 83 2.22 3.69 3.67
CA ALA A 83 3.15 4.67 3.11
C ALA A 83 2.80 5.02 1.66
N GLY A 84 3.12 6.24 1.22
CA GLY A 84 2.84 6.69 -0.14
C GLY A 84 2.98 8.21 -0.31
N THR A 85 2.47 8.73 -1.42
CA THR A 85 2.45 10.17 -1.72
C THR A 85 1.05 10.75 -1.47
N ALA A 86 0.95 11.68 -0.53
CA ALA A 86 -0.29 12.33 -0.11
C ALA A 86 -0.58 13.59 -0.94
N THR A 87 -1.77 13.68 -1.54
CA THR A 87 -2.26 14.84 -2.29
C THR A 87 -3.52 15.39 -1.63
N ARG A 88 -3.60 16.71 -1.50
CA ARG A 88 -4.73 17.42 -0.90
C ARG A 88 -5.74 17.80 -1.96
N HIS A 89 -7.01 17.71 -1.62
CA HIS A 89 -8.11 18.11 -2.48
C HIS A 89 -9.20 18.81 -1.65
N SER A 90 -9.99 19.65 -2.30
CA SER A 90 -11.15 20.30 -1.68
C SER A 90 -12.34 20.27 -2.65
N GLN A 91 -13.48 19.79 -2.16
CA GLN A 91 -14.75 19.72 -2.88
C GLN A 91 -15.89 20.12 -1.92
N PRO A 92 -16.20 21.43 -1.80
CA PRO A 92 -17.12 21.95 -0.78
C PRO A 92 -18.54 21.38 -0.80
N SER A 93 -19.05 20.95 -1.96
CA SER A 93 -20.39 20.37 -2.11
C SER A 93 -20.42 18.83 -2.06
N GLY A 94 -19.29 18.18 -1.82
CA GLY A 94 -19.16 16.72 -1.85
C GLY A 94 -18.21 16.23 -0.76
N ALA A 95 -17.05 15.70 -1.16
CA ALA A 95 -16.05 15.08 -0.27
C ALA A 95 -15.47 16.01 0.82
N GLY A 96 -15.74 17.32 0.76
CA GLY A 96 -15.14 18.31 1.65
C GLY A 96 -13.65 18.46 1.38
N ASN A 97 -12.89 18.71 2.43
CA ASN A 97 -11.43 18.59 2.34
C ASN A 97 -11.06 17.12 2.45
N TYR A 98 -10.24 16.63 1.53
CA TYR A 98 -9.83 15.25 1.54
C TYR A 98 -8.39 15.04 1.11
N ILE A 99 -7.82 13.92 1.53
CA ILE A 99 -6.51 13.48 1.09
C ILE A 99 -6.66 12.19 0.30
N VAL A 100 -5.86 12.09 -0.77
CA VAL A 100 -5.60 10.84 -1.47
C VAL A 100 -4.16 10.46 -1.24
N ILE A 101 -3.89 9.22 -0.83
CA ILE A 101 -2.54 8.67 -0.79
C ILE A 101 -2.38 7.68 -1.93
N ASP A 102 -1.39 7.92 -2.79
CA ASP A 102 -0.93 6.96 -3.80
C ASP A 102 0.15 6.07 -3.18
N HIS A 103 -0.12 4.77 -3.11
CA HIS A 103 0.78 3.78 -2.50
C HIS A 103 1.69 3.09 -3.51
N GLY A 104 1.59 3.45 -4.80
CA GLY A 104 2.22 2.72 -5.89
C GLY A 104 1.45 1.44 -6.27
N GLY A 105 1.85 0.82 -7.38
CA GLY A 105 1.25 -0.43 -7.86
C GLY A 105 -0.25 -0.33 -8.18
N GLY A 106 -0.79 0.88 -8.34
CA GLY A 106 -2.22 1.11 -8.61
C GLY A 106 -3.10 1.22 -7.37
N TRP A 107 -2.55 1.11 -6.15
CA TRP A 107 -3.30 1.21 -4.91
C TRP A 107 -3.40 2.64 -4.40
N LYS A 108 -4.61 3.06 -4.01
CA LYS A 108 -4.88 4.37 -3.41
C LYS A 108 -5.81 4.26 -2.21
N THR A 109 -5.67 5.20 -1.27
CA THR A 109 -6.62 5.41 -0.18
C THR A 109 -7.11 6.84 -0.15
N TYR A 110 -8.38 7.01 0.22
CA TYR A 110 -9.08 8.31 0.23
C TYR A 110 -9.59 8.57 1.66
N TYR A 111 -9.46 9.82 2.11
CA TYR A 111 -9.77 10.26 3.48
C TYR A 111 -10.58 11.55 3.44
N PHE A 112 -11.90 11.47 3.60
CA PHE A 112 -12.83 12.57 3.31
C PHE A 112 -13.24 13.35 4.57
N HIS A 113 -13.97 14.44 4.34
CA HIS A 113 -14.61 15.29 5.35
C HIS A 113 -13.66 15.91 6.38
N LEU A 114 -12.37 16.03 6.05
CA LEU A 114 -11.34 16.53 6.96
C LEU A 114 -11.61 17.99 7.36
N SER A 115 -11.31 18.37 8.59
CA SER A 115 -11.35 19.78 9.03
C SER A 115 -10.09 20.53 8.60
N SER A 116 -8.94 19.85 8.56
CA SER A 116 -7.66 20.43 8.16
C SER A 116 -6.67 19.38 7.64
N PHE A 117 -5.65 19.84 6.91
CA PHE A 117 -4.54 19.02 6.43
C PHE A 117 -3.31 19.17 7.34
N SER A 118 -2.59 18.07 7.58
CA SER A 118 -1.38 18.03 8.43
C SER A 118 -0.08 17.73 7.66
N VAL A 119 -0.17 17.50 6.35
CA VAL A 119 0.98 17.21 5.45
C VAL A 119 0.85 18.03 4.18
N ALA A 120 1.96 18.52 3.60
CA ALA A 120 1.97 19.30 2.36
C ALA A 120 1.37 18.53 1.17
N ASN A 121 0.92 19.26 0.14
CA ASN A 121 0.48 18.64 -1.11
C ASN A 121 1.67 17.96 -1.81
N GLY A 122 1.52 16.69 -2.20
CA GLY A 122 2.59 15.88 -2.79
C GLY A 122 3.60 15.32 -1.77
N ALA A 123 3.32 15.40 -0.47
CA ALA A 123 4.24 14.92 0.55
C ALA A 123 4.34 13.38 0.56
N SER A 124 5.58 12.86 0.63
CA SER A 124 5.81 11.46 0.98
C SER A 124 5.48 11.24 2.46
N VAL A 125 4.63 10.25 2.76
CA VAL A 125 4.18 9.92 4.10
C VAL A 125 4.43 8.46 4.41
N ALA A 126 4.82 8.19 5.66
CA ALA A 126 4.90 6.84 6.20
C ALA A 126 3.54 6.36 6.71
N GLN A 127 3.36 5.04 6.83
CA GLN A 127 2.21 4.46 7.53
C GLN A 127 2.14 5.02 8.97
N GLY A 128 0.94 5.40 9.40
CA GLY A 128 0.71 5.99 10.73
C GLY A 128 1.10 7.46 10.85
N ARG A 129 1.62 8.11 9.79
CA ARG A 129 1.83 9.56 9.80
C ARG A 129 0.49 10.26 9.84
N GLN A 130 0.32 11.23 10.74
CA GLN A 130 -0.84 12.12 10.71
C GLN A 130 -0.86 12.93 9.41
N ILE A 131 -1.95 12.82 8.67
CA ILE A 131 -2.16 13.47 7.37
C ILE A 131 -3.21 14.59 7.45
N GLY A 132 -4.12 14.53 8.41
CA GLY A 132 -5.16 15.52 8.59
C GLY A 132 -5.86 15.37 9.94
N VAL A 133 -7.00 16.03 10.05
CA VAL A 133 -7.82 16.03 11.25
C VAL A 133 -9.27 15.77 10.85
N THR A 134 -9.94 14.86 11.56
CA THR A 134 -11.34 14.51 11.32
C THR A 134 -12.22 15.75 11.48
N GLY A 135 -13.20 15.89 10.60
CA GLY A 135 -14.12 17.01 10.57
C GLY A 135 -15.46 16.59 9.98
N SER A 136 -16.22 17.58 9.52
CA SER A 136 -17.51 17.39 8.84
C SER A 136 -17.62 18.37 7.66
N THR A 137 -16.52 18.61 6.94
CA THR A 137 -16.54 19.49 5.76
C THR A 137 -17.20 18.78 4.58
N GLY A 138 -17.73 19.56 3.62
CA GLY A 138 -18.44 18.97 2.48
C GLY A 138 -19.89 18.62 2.81
N ASN A 139 -20.44 17.65 2.07
CA ASN A 139 -21.74 17.08 2.35
C ASN A 139 -21.62 16.00 3.43
N SER A 140 -21.75 16.40 4.70
CA SER A 140 -21.63 15.53 5.86
C SER A 140 -22.56 16.00 6.98
N SER A 141 -23.26 15.07 7.62
CA SER A 141 -24.19 15.34 8.72
C SER A 141 -23.53 15.37 10.11
N GLY A 142 -22.28 14.95 10.21
CA GLY A 142 -21.52 14.93 11.47
C GLY A 142 -20.08 14.48 11.27
N ALA A 143 -19.23 14.69 12.27
CA ALA A 143 -17.82 14.38 12.11
C ALA A 143 -17.56 12.87 12.00
N HIS A 144 -16.90 12.46 10.92
CA HIS A 144 -16.53 11.06 10.63
C HIS A 144 -15.37 11.02 9.63
N ILE A 145 -14.79 9.84 9.41
CA ILE A 145 -13.85 9.59 8.32
C ILE A 145 -14.55 8.69 7.30
N HIS A 146 -14.97 9.26 6.17
CA HIS A 146 -15.32 8.47 5.00
C HIS A 146 -14.02 8.01 4.35
N TYR A 147 -13.86 6.68 4.24
CA TYR A 147 -12.62 6.04 3.85
C TYR A 147 -12.84 5.07 2.69
N GLU A 148 -11.93 5.09 1.71
CA GLU A 148 -11.97 4.19 0.55
C GLU A 148 -10.61 3.53 0.31
N GLN A 149 -10.62 2.32 -0.24
CA GLN A 149 -9.46 1.64 -0.83
C GLN A 149 -9.72 1.38 -2.30
N LEU A 150 -8.84 1.86 -3.18
CA LEU A 150 -8.98 1.71 -4.63
C LEU A 150 -7.80 0.92 -5.19
N TYR A 151 -8.09 0.08 -6.18
CA TYR A 151 -7.10 -0.54 -7.03
C TYR A 151 -7.39 -0.19 -8.49
N ASN A 152 -6.44 0.46 -9.17
CA ASN A 152 -6.57 0.94 -10.55
C ASN A 152 -7.88 1.73 -10.81
N GLY A 153 -8.28 2.57 -9.85
CA GLY A 153 -9.48 3.41 -9.93
C GLY A 153 -10.77 2.72 -9.49
N THR A 154 -10.75 1.41 -9.22
CA THR A 154 -11.93 0.64 -8.79
C THR A 154 -11.93 0.46 -7.28
N GLY A 155 -13.03 0.85 -6.62
CA GLY A 155 -13.24 0.64 -5.19
C GLY A 155 -13.18 -0.84 -4.80
N GLN A 156 -12.51 -1.13 -3.69
CA GLN A 156 -12.28 -2.47 -3.17
C GLN A 156 -12.91 -2.61 -1.79
N ASP A 157 -13.17 -3.86 -1.40
CA ASP A 157 -13.50 -4.18 -0.02
C ASP A 157 -12.38 -3.74 0.89
N ILE A 158 -12.71 -2.91 1.89
CA ILE A 158 -11.74 -2.38 2.83
C ILE A 158 -11.15 -3.53 3.63
N ARG A 159 -9.83 -3.69 3.49
CA ARG A 159 -9.04 -4.62 4.29
C ARG A 159 -8.16 -3.85 5.27
N ILE A 160 -8.23 -4.20 6.55
CA ILE A 160 -7.34 -3.68 7.58
C ILE A 160 -6.59 -4.85 8.18
N ASN A 161 -5.26 -4.74 8.28
CA ASN A 161 -4.41 -5.85 8.71
C ASN A 161 -4.58 -7.13 7.85
N GLY A 162 -4.88 -6.96 6.56
CA GLY A 162 -5.18 -8.04 5.62
C GLY A 162 -6.60 -8.60 5.71
N SER A 163 -7.32 -8.35 6.81
CA SER A 163 -8.68 -8.82 7.06
C SER A 163 -9.72 -7.90 6.42
N ALA A 164 -10.64 -8.46 5.65
CA ALA A 164 -11.76 -7.70 5.08
C ALA A 164 -12.75 -7.30 6.17
N LEU A 165 -13.25 -6.07 6.11
CA LEU A 165 -14.28 -5.57 7.01
C LEU A 165 -15.68 -5.91 6.48
N ALA A 166 -16.63 -6.06 7.40
CA ALA A 166 -18.05 -6.12 7.08
C ALA A 166 -18.56 -4.75 6.58
N TYR A 167 -19.72 -4.75 5.92
CA TYR A 167 -20.37 -3.53 5.41
C TYR A 167 -21.75 -3.35 6.08
N PRO A 168 -21.79 -2.99 7.38
CA PRO A 168 -23.05 -2.88 8.12
C PRO A 168 -23.83 -1.62 7.71
N GLY A 169 -25.15 -1.74 7.60
CA GLY A 169 -26.04 -0.61 7.29
C GLY A 169 -26.22 0.41 8.42
N SER A 170 -25.58 0.21 9.57
CA SER A 170 -25.71 1.07 10.74
C SER A 170 -24.47 0.99 11.63
N TYR A 171 -24.18 2.09 12.32
CA TYR A 171 -23.12 2.14 13.33
C TYR A 171 -23.41 1.22 14.53
N ASN A 172 -22.38 0.98 15.34
CA ASN A 172 -22.38 0.17 16.56
C ASN A 172 -22.64 -1.34 16.38
N GLN A 173 -22.69 -1.84 15.15
CA GLN A 173 -22.73 -3.28 14.88
C GLN A 173 -21.33 -3.91 14.90
N TYR A 174 -20.34 -3.18 14.37
CA TYR A 174 -18.95 -3.61 14.32
C TYR A 174 -18.04 -2.50 14.85
N HIS A 175 -16.89 -2.92 15.39
CA HIS A 175 -15.88 -2.02 15.91
C HIS A 175 -14.49 -2.50 15.51
N LEU A 176 -13.60 -1.54 15.32
CA LEU A 176 -12.20 -1.78 14.96
C LEU A 176 -11.31 -0.93 15.87
N THR A 177 -10.48 -1.61 16.66
CA THR A 177 -9.41 -0.98 17.42
C THR A 177 -8.18 -0.83 16.53
N SER A 178 -7.64 0.38 16.43
CA SER A 178 -6.49 0.65 15.58
C SER A 178 -5.20 0.15 16.22
N ASP A 179 -4.35 -0.47 15.40
CA ASP A 179 -2.94 -0.69 15.69
C ASP A 179 -2.02 0.28 14.88
N ASN A 180 -2.61 1.31 14.27
CA ASN A 180 -1.88 2.29 13.46
C ASN A 180 -1.13 3.30 14.33
N GLY A 181 0.16 3.53 14.06
CA GLY A 181 0.96 4.47 14.84
C GLY A 181 1.23 4.05 16.29
N CYS A 182 1.10 2.76 16.64
CA CYS A 182 1.30 2.25 18.00
C CYS A 182 2.73 2.27 18.54
N GLY A 183 3.71 2.67 17.73
CA GLY A 183 5.12 2.60 18.08
C GLY A 183 5.80 3.95 18.29
N GLY A 184 5.09 5.02 18.67
CA GLY A 184 5.71 6.34 18.67
C GLY A 184 6.32 6.71 17.30
N SER A 185 7.20 7.71 17.26
CA SER A 185 7.89 8.06 16.01
C SER A 185 8.90 7.01 15.55
N GLY A 186 9.28 6.04 16.39
CA GLY A 186 10.42 5.15 16.13
C GLY A 186 11.74 5.91 16.08
N SER A 187 12.80 5.33 16.63
CA SER A 187 14.15 5.88 16.55
C SER A 187 14.66 5.76 15.11
N PRO A 188 15.15 6.84 14.49
CA PRO A 188 15.63 6.81 13.11
C PRO A 188 16.99 6.10 13.04
N PHE A 189 17.15 5.22 12.07
CA PHE A 189 18.42 4.59 11.71
C PHE A 189 18.53 4.49 10.19
N THR A 190 19.72 4.16 9.70
CA THR A 190 19.97 3.85 8.30
C THR A 190 20.39 2.39 8.19
N THR A 191 19.93 1.67 7.17
CA THR A 191 20.45 0.33 6.87
C THR A 191 21.73 0.43 6.04
N TRP A 192 22.48 -0.67 5.95
CA TRP A 192 23.55 -0.81 4.98
C TRP A 192 23.32 -2.03 4.09
N GLY A 193 24.04 -2.09 2.96
CA GLY A 193 23.90 -3.16 1.96
C GLY A 193 22.71 -2.96 1.02
N THR A 194 22.50 -3.92 0.13
CA THR A 194 21.34 -4.00 -0.77
C THR A 194 20.53 -5.25 -0.48
N ASP A 195 19.27 -5.29 -0.93
CA ASP A 195 18.38 -6.45 -0.82
C ASP A 195 18.16 -6.94 0.63
N VAL A 196 18.07 -5.99 1.56
CA VAL A 196 17.93 -6.29 2.99
C VAL A 196 16.50 -6.75 3.28
N ARG A 197 16.36 -8.01 3.71
CA ARG A 197 15.06 -8.65 3.94
C ARG A 197 14.47 -8.25 5.29
N VAL A 198 13.26 -7.69 5.25
CA VAL A 198 12.42 -7.45 6.43
C VAL A 198 11.46 -8.63 6.57
N ARG A 199 11.45 -9.28 7.73
CA ARG A 199 10.72 -10.53 7.99
C ARG A 199 9.52 -10.32 8.90
N ALA A 200 8.54 -11.23 8.86
CA ALA A 200 7.35 -11.13 9.69
C ALA A 200 7.65 -11.25 11.20
N ASP A 201 8.71 -11.97 11.56
CA ASP A 201 9.19 -12.15 12.93
C ASP A 201 10.74 -12.19 12.97
N ALA A 202 11.32 -12.15 14.17
CA ALA A 202 12.77 -12.22 14.41
C ALA A 202 13.35 -13.64 14.22
N ARG A 203 13.02 -14.28 13.08
CA ARG A 203 13.45 -15.64 12.72
C ARG A 203 13.86 -15.71 11.27
N LEU A 204 14.88 -16.49 10.95
CA LEU A 204 15.39 -16.67 9.59
C LEU A 204 14.40 -17.39 8.67
N ASN A 205 13.55 -18.24 9.24
CA ASN A 205 12.50 -18.95 8.50
C ASN A 205 11.18 -18.16 8.42
N ALA A 206 11.06 -17.00 9.06
CA ALA A 206 9.87 -16.17 8.94
C ALA A 206 9.74 -15.62 7.52
N SER A 207 8.49 -15.51 7.04
CA SER A 207 8.18 -14.97 5.72
C SER A 207 8.77 -13.57 5.55
N VAL A 208 9.25 -13.30 4.35
CA VAL A 208 9.76 -11.96 3.99
C VAL A 208 8.55 -11.07 3.71
N VAL A 209 8.44 -9.98 4.46
CA VAL A 209 7.39 -8.96 4.32
C VAL A 209 7.73 -7.99 3.20
N THR A 210 8.98 -7.55 3.15
CA THR A 210 9.49 -6.66 2.11
C THR A 210 11.01 -6.74 2.03
N VAL A 211 11.58 -6.14 0.99
CA VAL A 211 13.03 -6.04 0.76
C VAL A 211 13.39 -4.57 0.62
N LEU A 212 14.37 -4.11 1.40
CA LEU A 212 14.84 -2.73 1.35
C LEU A 212 15.95 -2.59 0.30
N PRO A 213 15.88 -1.57 -0.57
CA PRO A 213 16.94 -1.25 -1.52
C PRO A 213 18.06 -0.50 -0.81
N GLY A 214 19.34 -0.79 -1.10
CA GLY A 214 20.48 0.01 -0.63
C GLY A 214 20.45 0.47 0.84
N PRO A 215 21.26 1.49 1.17
CA PRO A 215 21.06 2.23 2.42
C PRO A 215 19.68 2.89 2.42
N THR A 216 18.81 2.46 3.34
CA THR A 216 17.44 2.96 3.50
C THR A 216 17.29 3.57 4.89
N SER A 217 16.66 4.76 4.98
CA SER A 217 16.26 5.31 6.28
C SER A 217 15.07 4.50 6.83
N VAL A 218 15.22 4.00 8.05
CA VAL A 218 14.23 3.16 8.74
C VAL A 218 13.90 3.73 10.12
N ARG A 219 12.71 3.37 10.62
CA ARG A 219 12.21 3.80 11.93
C ARG A 219 12.04 2.58 12.82
N VAL A 220 12.89 2.45 13.82
CA VAL A 220 12.89 1.30 14.74
C VAL A 220 11.98 1.58 15.92
N LEU A 221 10.99 0.71 16.12
CA LEU A 221 10.00 0.83 17.19
C LEU A 221 10.50 0.25 18.51
N CYS A 222 10.99 -0.99 18.42
CA CYS A 222 11.50 -1.77 19.52
C CYS A 222 12.44 -2.84 18.96
N GLN A 223 13.15 -3.53 19.82
CA GLN A 223 14.05 -4.62 19.43
C GLN A 223 13.91 -5.82 20.35
N LYS A 224 14.12 -7.02 19.83
CA LYS A 224 14.11 -8.26 20.62
C LYS A 224 15.19 -9.22 20.14
N GLN A 225 15.51 -10.21 20.96
CA GLN A 225 16.37 -11.31 20.53
C GLN A 225 15.59 -12.30 19.64
N GLY A 226 16.29 -12.90 18.70
CA GLY A 226 15.75 -13.86 17.75
C GLY A 226 16.85 -14.78 17.20
N ASP A 227 16.63 -15.32 16.01
CA ASP A 227 17.62 -16.17 15.35
C ASP A 227 18.93 -15.41 15.14
N THR A 228 20.06 -16.11 15.30
CA THR A 228 21.37 -15.53 15.08
C THR A 228 21.64 -15.38 13.59
N VAL A 229 22.04 -14.19 13.16
CA VAL A 229 22.44 -13.90 11.79
C VAL A 229 23.95 -13.72 11.73
N ASN A 230 24.58 -14.43 10.79
CA ASN A 230 25.99 -14.28 10.45
C ASN A 230 26.09 -13.71 9.04
N ALA A 231 26.74 -12.55 8.88
CA ALA A 231 26.95 -11.92 7.57
C ALA A 231 28.24 -11.07 7.63
N GLU A 232 29.06 -11.16 6.57
CA GLU A 232 30.25 -10.32 6.39
C GLU A 232 31.21 -10.28 7.59
N GLY A 233 31.35 -11.42 8.29
CA GLY A 233 32.22 -11.52 9.47
C GLY A 233 31.61 -11.00 10.77
N TYR A 234 30.36 -10.51 10.74
CA TYR A 234 29.61 -10.09 11.91
C TYR A 234 28.58 -11.15 12.34
N THR A 235 28.33 -11.22 13.63
CA THR A 235 27.31 -12.07 14.25
C THR A 235 26.40 -11.22 15.12
N ASN A 236 25.08 -11.32 14.94
CA ASN A 236 24.12 -10.60 15.76
C ASN A 236 22.80 -11.38 15.90
N ASN A 237 22.25 -11.42 17.11
CA ASN A 237 20.96 -12.06 17.42
C ASN A 237 19.86 -11.05 17.81
N TRP A 238 20.13 -9.75 17.77
CA TRP A 238 19.13 -8.71 17.96
C TRP A 238 18.44 -8.35 16.66
N TRP A 239 17.13 -8.13 16.76
CA TRP A 239 16.27 -7.77 15.64
C TRP A 239 15.42 -6.56 16.00
N SER A 240 15.32 -5.63 15.07
CA SER A 240 14.58 -4.38 15.20
C SER A 240 13.24 -4.47 14.49
N LYS A 241 12.14 -4.16 15.19
CA LYS A 241 10.82 -3.98 14.58
C LYS A 241 10.82 -2.64 13.84
N LEU A 242 10.63 -2.69 12.53
CA LEU A 242 10.50 -1.51 11.70
C LEU A 242 9.04 -1.03 11.65
N ARG A 243 8.84 0.27 11.88
CA ARG A 243 7.53 0.91 11.90
C ARG A 243 6.84 0.84 10.55
N ASP A 244 7.54 1.29 9.52
CA ASP A 244 6.93 1.58 8.22
C ASP A 244 6.80 0.31 7.37
N GLN A 245 7.71 -0.65 7.57
CA GLN A 245 7.72 -1.94 6.89
C GLN A 245 6.91 -3.02 7.63
N GLY A 246 6.53 -2.79 8.89
CA GLY A 246 5.69 -3.70 9.65
C GLY A 246 6.31 -5.06 9.98
N GLY A 247 7.63 -5.21 9.84
CA GLY A 247 8.37 -6.46 10.11
C GLY A 247 9.65 -6.23 10.91
N PHE A 248 10.49 -7.26 11.01
CA PHE A 248 11.74 -7.27 11.73
C PHE A 248 12.93 -7.34 10.77
N ILE A 249 13.96 -6.56 11.06
CA ILE A 249 15.27 -6.62 10.41
C ILE A 249 16.29 -7.07 11.45
N SER A 250 17.26 -7.89 11.07
CA SER A 250 18.39 -8.15 11.96
C SER A 250 19.22 -6.89 12.12
N ASN A 251 19.61 -6.57 13.35
CA ASN A 251 20.43 -5.39 13.65
C ASN A 251 21.80 -5.45 12.96
N ILE A 252 22.22 -6.60 12.44
CA ILE A 252 23.42 -6.71 11.60
C ILE A 252 23.36 -5.80 10.39
N TYR A 253 22.17 -5.49 9.86
CA TYR A 253 21.97 -4.65 8.67
C TYR A 253 21.65 -3.18 8.99
N ILE A 254 21.71 -2.78 10.27
CA ILE A 254 21.56 -1.39 10.68
C ILE A 254 22.96 -0.79 10.78
N ASP A 255 23.17 0.36 10.15
CA ASP A 255 24.43 1.10 10.12
C ASP A 255 24.68 1.75 11.49
N HIS A 256 25.02 0.91 12.47
CA HIS A 256 25.32 1.29 13.83
C HIS A 256 26.22 0.22 14.48
N PRO A 257 27.27 0.60 15.23
CA PRO A 257 28.24 -0.37 15.76
C PRO A 257 27.70 -1.28 16.88
N ALA A 258 26.64 -0.87 17.58
CA ALA A 258 26.08 -1.65 18.69
C ALA A 258 25.17 -2.78 18.20
N SER A 259 25.37 -4.01 18.71
CA SER A 259 24.52 -5.15 18.38
C SER A 259 23.07 -4.95 18.82
N LYS A 260 22.87 -4.41 20.02
CA LYS A 260 21.59 -3.90 20.55
C LYS A 260 21.59 -2.38 20.42
N LEU A 261 20.60 -1.82 19.74
CA LEU A 261 20.55 -0.40 19.45
C LEU A 261 20.31 0.44 20.72
N PRO A 262 21.09 1.50 20.97
CA PRO A 262 20.88 2.37 22.12
C PRO A 262 19.57 3.14 21.97
N GLY A 263 18.87 3.37 23.09
CA GLY A 263 17.63 4.15 23.12
C GLY A 263 16.41 3.50 22.43
N VAL A 264 16.55 2.27 21.92
CA VAL A 264 15.44 1.49 21.37
C VAL A 264 14.88 0.55 22.45
N PRO A 265 13.59 0.64 22.80
CA PRO A 265 12.99 -0.20 23.84
C PRO A 265 12.95 -1.68 23.41
N VAL A 266 12.84 -2.58 24.38
CA VAL A 266 12.68 -4.01 24.12
C VAL A 266 11.23 -4.31 23.73
N CYS A 267 11.03 -5.13 22.69
CA CYS A 267 9.76 -5.83 22.48
C CYS A 267 9.77 -7.08 23.38
#